data_AF-A0A351F5V2-F1
#
_entry.id   AF-A0A351F5V2-F1
#
_cell.length_a   1.000
_cell.length_b   1.000
_cell.length_c   1.000
_cell.angle_alpha   90.00
_cell.angle_beta   90.00
_cell.angle_gamma   90.00
#
_symmetry.space_group_name_H-M   'P 1'
#
loop_
_entity.id
_entity.type
_entity.pdbx_description
1 polymer ?
#
loop_
_entity_poly.entity_id
_entity_poly.type
_entity_poly.pdbx_seq_one_letter_code
_entity_poly.pdbx_strand_id
1 'polypeptide(L)'
;GESKSYLIPYGFREIVKEGDHVTKGQALTDGAPNPHDVLAIRGVSAVHDYLIREVQKTYRTQGVDINDKHIEVIVRQMMRKVKIEDAGDTDFLPGSIVEKHEFYVANEKVKEKAEAEGKEPNYATCVPTLMGITKASLATESFLSAASFQETTRVLTDAAIKGKTDPLLGLKENVIIGKLLPSGTGMKCYSEVELRPTEDHSTTVLGELLKGV
;
A
#
# COMPACT_ATOMS: atom_id res chain seq x y z
N GLY A 1 -16.81 32.13 10.71
CA GLY A 1 -15.64 31.47 10.10
C GLY A 1 -14.88 30.77 11.20
N GLU A 2 -14.52 29.51 11.00
CA GLU A 2 -13.67 28.78 11.94
C GLU A 2 -12.23 29.30 11.85
N SER A 3 -11.66 29.73 12.97
CA SER A 3 -10.25 30.10 13.05
C SER A 3 -9.41 28.89 13.43
N LYS A 4 -8.38 28.57 12.63
CA LYS A 4 -7.36 27.56 12.97
C LYS A 4 -6.01 28.23 13.14
N SER A 5 -5.35 27.96 14.27
CA SER A 5 -3.99 28.42 14.56
C SER A 5 -2.98 27.31 14.29
N TYR A 6 -1.91 27.63 13.57
CA TYR A 6 -0.79 26.72 13.30
C TYR A 6 0.49 27.34 13.84
N LEU A 7 1.29 26.55 14.57
CA LEU A 7 2.59 26.97 15.05
C LEU A 7 3.62 26.80 13.93
N ILE A 8 4.28 27.89 13.56
CA ILE A 8 5.41 27.86 12.62
C ILE A 8 6.69 27.63 13.44
N PRO A 9 7.44 26.53 13.19
CA PRO A 9 8.68 26.27 13.91
C PRO A 9 9.72 27.37 13.68
N TYR A 10 10.52 27.65 14.70
CA TYR A 10 11.61 28.63 14.62
C TYR A 10 12.61 28.25 13.52
N GLY A 11 12.84 29.16 12.56
CA GLY A 11 13.77 28.97 11.44
C GLY A 11 13.10 28.83 10.06
N PHE A 12 11.79 28.65 10.00
CA PHE A 12 11.05 28.70 8.74
C PHE A 12 10.80 30.16 8.33
N ARG A 13 11.00 30.47 7.05
CA ARG A 13 10.67 31.79 6.48
C ARG A 13 9.22 31.78 6.00
N GLU A 14 8.45 32.76 6.41
CA GLU A 14 7.08 32.96 5.94
C GLU A 14 7.10 33.49 4.49
N ILE A 15 6.26 32.92 3.64
CA ILE A 15 6.10 33.33 2.23
C ILE A 15 4.80 34.10 1.98
N VAL A 16 3.88 34.08 2.93
CA VAL A 16 2.59 34.80 2.89
C VAL A 16 2.62 35.96 3.88
N LYS A 17 1.86 37.02 3.59
CA LYS A 17 1.71 38.18 4.48
C LYS A 17 0.31 38.24 5.07
N GLU A 18 0.18 38.96 6.18
CA GLU A 18 -1.12 39.26 6.77
C GLU A 18 -2.00 40.00 5.76
N GLY A 19 -3.22 39.49 5.54
CA GLY A 19 -4.15 40.00 4.53
C GLY A 19 -4.14 39.24 3.20
N ASP A 20 -3.20 38.33 2.96
CA ASP A 20 -3.17 37.52 1.75
C ASP A 20 -4.31 36.48 1.71
N HIS A 21 -4.92 36.32 0.54
CA HIS A 21 -5.86 35.23 0.28
C HIS A 21 -5.10 33.96 -0.10
N VAL A 22 -5.17 32.95 0.77
CA VAL A 22 -4.54 31.64 0.55
C VAL A 22 -5.58 30.57 0.22
N THR A 23 -5.22 29.67 -0.67
CA THR A 23 -6.04 28.50 -1.03
C THR A 23 -5.68 27.28 -0.18
N LYS A 24 -6.63 26.34 -0.03
CA LYS A 24 -6.38 25.11 0.75
C LYS A 24 -5.17 24.36 0.21
N GLY A 25 -4.16 24.18 1.07
CA GLY A 25 -2.94 23.48 0.72
C GLY A 25 -1.86 24.33 0.08
N GLN A 26 -2.04 25.65 -0.07
CA GLN A 26 -0.95 26.55 -0.41
C GLN A 26 0.12 26.53 0.68
N ALA A 27 1.40 26.52 0.28
CA ALA A 27 2.50 26.61 1.23
C ALA A 27 2.48 27.99 1.89
N LEU A 28 2.65 28.02 3.21
CA LEU A 28 2.72 29.26 4.00
C LEU A 28 4.16 29.59 4.42
N THR A 29 5.02 28.58 4.41
CA THR A 29 6.44 28.68 4.77
C THR A 29 7.33 28.14 3.65
N ASP A 30 8.57 28.60 3.60
CA ASP A 30 9.63 28.06 2.76
C ASP A 30 10.07 26.66 3.26
N GLY A 31 10.55 25.81 2.34
CA GLY A 31 11.00 24.45 2.64
C GLY A 31 10.16 23.32 2.03
N ALA A 32 10.62 22.07 2.24
CA ALA A 32 9.95 20.90 1.71
C ALA A 32 8.66 20.59 2.51
N PRO A 33 7.53 20.32 1.84
CA PRO A 33 6.29 20.03 2.54
C PRO A 33 6.35 18.66 3.22
N ASN A 34 5.76 18.56 4.41
CA ASN A 34 5.65 17.30 5.13
C ASN A 34 4.61 16.39 4.41
N PRO A 35 4.97 15.16 4.01
CA PRO A 35 4.03 14.22 3.37
C PRO A 35 2.73 13.99 4.16
N HIS A 36 2.79 14.02 5.50
CA HIS A 36 1.61 13.84 6.35
C HIS A 36 0.63 15.01 6.23
N ASP A 37 1.14 16.24 6.12
CA ASP A 37 0.30 17.43 5.93
C ASP A 37 -0.27 17.47 4.52
N VAL A 38 0.53 17.07 3.52
CA VAL A 38 0.04 16.90 2.15
C VAL A 38 -1.11 15.89 2.11
N LEU A 39 -1.03 14.79 2.88
CA LEU A 39 -2.11 13.79 2.96
C LEU A 39 -3.39 14.36 3.55
N ALA A 40 -3.28 15.04 4.70
CA ALA A 40 -4.42 15.57 5.43
C ALA A 40 -5.11 16.71 4.65
N ILE A 41 -4.36 17.53 3.91
CA ILE A 41 -4.88 18.73 3.27
C ILE A 41 -5.29 18.46 1.82
N ARG A 42 -4.41 17.84 1.03
CA ARG A 42 -4.56 17.66 -0.43
C ARG A 42 -4.98 16.23 -0.82
N GLY A 43 -4.95 15.27 0.11
CA GLY A 43 -5.44 13.91 -0.11
C GLY A 43 -4.40 12.94 -0.70
N VAL A 44 -4.86 11.72 -0.98
CA VAL A 44 -4.01 10.57 -1.34
C VAL A 44 -3.24 10.79 -2.65
N SER A 45 -3.92 11.28 -3.70
CA SER A 45 -3.30 11.49 -5.01
C SER A 45 -2.13 12.48 -4.93
N ALA A 46 -2.33 13.59 -4.21
CA ALA A 46 -1.31 14.62 -4.07
C ALA A 46 -0.05 14.11 -3.33
N VAL A 47 -0.20 13.22 -2.35
CA VAL A 47 0.94 12.60 -1.67
C VAL A 47 1.66 11.61 -2.57
N HIS A 48 0.92 10.81 -3.34
CA HIS A 48 1.49 9.90 -4.32
C HIS A 48 2.38 10.67 -5.31
N ASP A 49 1.83 11.70 -5.95
CA ASP A 49 2.55 12.52 -6.93
C ASP A 49 3.76 13.22 -6.30
N TYR A 50 3.60 13.69 -5.06
CA TYR A 50 4.70 14.31 -4.31
C TYR A 50 5.85 13.33 -4.07
N LEU A 51 5.57 12.13 -3.54
CA LEU A 51 6.59 11.14 -3.24
C LEU A 51 7.29 10.63 -4.50
N ILE A 52 6.53 10.36 -5.57
CA ILE A 52 7.09 9.90 -6.85
C ILE A 52 8.06 10.96 -7.39
N ARG A 53 7.62 12.22 -7.44
CA ARG A 53 8.45 13.32 -7.96
C ARG A 53 9.73 13.53 -7.16
N GLU A 54 9.68 13.52 -5.83
CA GLU A 54 10.87 13.77 -5.00
C GLU A 54 11.89 12.62 -5.11
N VAL A 55 11.42 11.38 -5.13
CA VAL A 55 12.28 10.21 -5.34
C VAL A 55 12.88 10.24 -6.75
N GLN A 56 12.07 10.47 -7.78
CA GLN A 56 12.52 10.53 -9.17
C GLN A 56 13.55 11.64 -9.40
N LYS A 57 13.36 12.82 -8.78
CA LYS A 57 14.29 13.94 -8.85
C LYS A 57 15.69 13.55 -8.34
N THR A 58 15.75 12.78 -7.26
CA THR A 58 17.01 12.31 -6.68
C THR A 58 17.72 11.33 -7.63
N TYR A 59 16.99 10.36 -8.20
CA TYR A 59 17.57 9.40 -9.17
C TYR A 59 18.04 10.08 -10.46
N ARG A 60 17.23 10.99 -11.01
CA ARG A 60 17.59 11.77 -12.21
C ARG A 60 18.84 12.62 -11.99
N THR A 61 19.00 13.19 -10.80
CA THR A 61 20.20 13.98 -10.46
C THR A 61 21.47 13.12 -10.47
N GLN A 62 21.35 11.82 -10.17
CA GLN A 62 22.45 10.85 -10.23
C GLN A 62 22.58 10.18 -11.61
N GLY A 63 21.78 10.59 -12.60
CA GLY A 63 21.80 10.02 -13.95
C GLY A 63 21.23 8.61 -14.06
N VAL A 64 20.46 8.17 -13.05
CA VAL A 64 19.83 6.85 -13.04
C VAL A 64 18.39 6.97 -13.52
N ASP A 65 18.03 6.18 -14.54
CA ASP A 65 16.65 6.09 -15.02
C ASP A 65 15.92 4.94 -14.32
N ILE A 66 14.74 5.26 -13.77
CA ILE A 66 13.86 4.30 -13.08
C ILE A 66 12.42 4.60 -13.49
N ASN A 67 11.67 3.55 -13.79
CA ASN A 67 10.26 3.70 -14.15
C ASN A 67 9.42 4.04 -12.92
N ASP A 68 8.57 5.06 -13.03
CA ASP A 68 7.70 5.55 -11.96
C ASP A 68 6.83 4.44 -11.34
N LYS A 69 6.46 3.41 -12.12
CA LYS A 69 5.69 2.24 -11.65
C LYS A 69 6.34 1.55 -10.45
N HIS A 70 7.67 1.51 -10.37
CA HIS A 70 8.36 0.89 -9.23
C HIS A 70 8.15 1.70 -7.95
N ILE A 71 8.22 3.02 -8.06
CA ILE A 71 8.02 3.94 -6.94
C ILE A 71 6.55 3.92 -6.51
N GLU A 72 5.62 3.93 -7.46
CA GLU A 72 4.18 3.83 -7.22
C GLU A 72 3.82 2.59 -6.38
N VAL A 73 4.39 1.43 -6.72
CA VAL A 73 4.15 0.18 -5.99
C VAL A 73 4.64 0.29 -4.54
N ILE A 74 5.80 0.93 -4.31
CA ILE A 74 6.33 1.17 -2.95
C ILE A 74 5.44 2.13 -2.17
N VAL A 75 5.06 3.26 -2.77
CA VAL A 75 4.19 4.27 -2.13
C VAL A 75 2.82 3.66 -1.80
N ARG A 76 2.29 2.79 -2.67
CA ARG A 76 1.07 2.04 -2.40
C ARG A 76 1.21 1.15 -1.15
N GLN A 77 2.36 0.53 -0.91
CA GLN A 77 2.59 -0.24 0.32
C GLN A 77 2.67 0.67 1.57
N MET A 78 3.22 1.87 1.43
CA MET A 78 3.28 2.86 2.52
C MET A 78 1.90 3.38 2.94
N MET A 79 0.89 3.30 2.06
CA MET A 79 -0.48 3.79 2.28
C MET A 79 -1.52 2.66 2.42
N ARG A 80 -1.09 1.43 2.75
CA ARG A 80 -1.97 0.26 2.83
C ARG A 80 -2.93 0.28 4.03
N LYS A 81 -2.70 1.15 5.00
CA LYS A 81 -3.48 1.21 6.25
C LYS A 81 -4.28 2.51 6.39
N VAL A 82 -5.38 2.41 7.12
CA VAL A 82 -6.28 3.52 7.45
C VAL A 82 -6.46 3.58 8.97
N LYS A 83 -6.63 4.80 9.49
CA LYS A 83 -6.95 5.03 10.90
C LYS A 83 -8.45 5.26 11.01
N ILE A 84 -9.12 4.54 11.89
CA ILE A 84 -10.56 4.67 12.12
C ILE A 84 -10.83 5.97 12.88
N GLU A 85 -11.78 6.77 12.38
CA GLU A 85 -12.30 7.95 13.10
C GLU A 85 -13.53 7.56 13.90
N ASP A 86 -14.54 7.02 13.22
CA ASP A 86 -15.75 6.47 13.80
C ASP A 86 -15.89 4.99 13.40
N ALA A 87 -16.27 4.16 14.36
CA ALA A 87 -16.49 2.73 14.14
C ALA A 87 -17.86 2.44 13.52
N GLY A 88 -18.84 3.35 13.65
CA GLY A 88 -20.21 3.06 13.22
C GLY A 88 -20.73 1.74 13.82
N ASP A 89 -21.33 0.89 12.98
CA ASP A 89 -21.81 -0.44 13.38
C ASP A 89 -20.78 -1.57 13.15
N THR A 90 -19.52 -1.22 12.87
CA THR A 90 -18.43 -2.21 12.72
C THR A 90 -17.81 -2.56 14.07
N ASP A 91 -17.09 -3.68 14.11
CA ASP A 91 -16.34 -4.12 15.31
C ASP A 91 -15.01 -3.37 15.51
N PHE A 92 -14.78 -2.27 14.79
CA PHE A 92 -13.54 -1.51 14.91
C PHE A 92 -13.50 -0.65 16.17
N LEU A 93 -12.28 -0.38 16.64
CA LEU A 93 -12.05 0.58 17.71
C LEU A 93 -11.69 1.94 17.11
N PRO A 94 -12.34 3.04 17.54
CA PRO A 94 -11.93 4.39 17.15
C PRO A 94 -10.45 4.63 17.43
N GLY A 95 -9.74 5.20 16.45
CA GLY A 95 -8.30 5.43 16.51
C GLY A 95 -7.41 4.23 16.20
N SER A 96 -7.98 3.02 16.02
CA SER A 96 -7.22 1.86 15.58
C SER A 96 -6.74 2.02 14.13
N ILE A 97 -5.61 1.37 13.81
CA ILE A 97 -5.05 1.35 12.46
C ILE A 97 -5.25 -0.04 11.88
N VAL A 98 -6.08 -0.13 10.85
CA VAL A 98 -6.47 -1.39 10.20
C VAL A 98 -6.03 -1.40 8.74
N GLU A 99 -6.02 -2.58 8.12
CA GLU A 99 -5.77 -2.66 6.69
C GLU A 99 -6.92 -2.06 5.89
N LYS A 100 -6.59 -1.33 4.82
CA LYS A 100 -7.59 -0.69 3.96
C LYS A 100 -8.59 -1.69 3.37
N HIS A 101 -8.14 -2.91 3.04
CA HIS A 101 -9.01 -3.95 2.51
C HIS A 101 -10.00 -4.46 3.58
N GLU A 102 -9.52 -4.74 4.79
CA GLU A 102 -10.33 -5.19 5.91
C GLU A 102 -11.43 -4.16 6.27
N PHE A 103 -11.08 -2.87 6.25
CA PHE A 103 -12.04 -1.78 6.42
C PHE A 103 -13.18 -1.82 5.40
N TYR A 104 -12.87 -1.98 4.11
CA TYR A 104 -13.91 -2.06 3.08
C TYR A 104 -14.80 -3.30 3.23
N VAL A 105 -14.20 -4.45 3.51
CA VAL A 105 -14.94 -5.71 3.72
C VAL A 105 -15.86 -5.60 4.94
N ALA A 106 -15.41 -4.96 6.03
CA ALA A 106 -16.23 -4.74 7.21
C ALA A 106 -17.43 -3.83 6.93
N ASN A 107 -17.22 -2.73 6.20
CA ASN A 107 -18.30 -1.82 5.81
C ASN A 107 -19.29 -2.48 4.82
N GLU A 108 -18.81 -3.37 3.94
CA GLU A 108 -19.66 -4.16 3.06
C GLU A 108 -20.57 -5.10 3.87
N LYS A 109 -20.04 -5.78 4.89
CA LYS A 109 -20.85 -6.62 5.80
C LYS A 109 -21.91 -5.83 6.57
N VAL A 110 -21.57 -4.62 7.02
CA VAL A 110 -22.55 -3.73 7.69
C VAL A 110 -23.67 -3.35 6.73
N LYS A 111 -23.33 -3.05 5.46
CA LYS A 111 -24.32 -2.78 4.41
C LYS A 111 -25.29 -3.94 4.25
N GLU A 112 -24.78 -5.16 4.07
CA GLU A 112 -25.61 -6.36 3.89
C GLU A 112 -26.55 -6.60 5.07
N LYS A 113 -26.07 -6.43 6.31
CA LYS A 113 -26.89 -6.56 7.52
C LYS A 113 -27.99 -5.50 7.59
N ALA A 114 -27.66 -4.24 7.30
CA ALA A 114 -28.62 -3.14 7.34
C ALA A 114 -29.71 -3.31 6.27
N GLU A 115 -29.34 -3.77 5.07
CA GLU A 115 -30.28 -4.09 3.98
C GLU A 115 -31.24 -5.23 4.37
N ALA A 116 -30.74 -6.27 5.05
CA ALA A 116 -31.58 -7.37 5.55
C ALA A 116 -32.58 -6.91 6.63
N GLU A 117 -32.22 -5.90 7.43
CA GLU A 117 -33.06 -5.35 8.50
C GLU A 117 -33.92 -4.15 8.04
N GLY A 118 -33.76 -3.68 6.81
CA GLY A 118 -34.45 -2.49 6.29
C GLY A 118 -34.04 -1.18 6.98
N LYS A 119 -32.84 -1.11 7.55
CA LYS A 119 -32.28 0.07 8.25
C LYS A 119 -31.24 0.78 7.40
N GLU A 120 -30.96 2.04 7.71
CA GLU A 120 -29.82 2.74 7.12
C GLU A 120 -28.50 2.23 7.72
N PRO A 121 -27.50 1.85 6.90
CA PRO A 121 -26.21 1.38 7.39
C PRO A 121 -25.40 2.53 7.99
N ASN A 122 -24.94 2.35 9.22
CA ASN A 122 -24.00 3.26 9.86
C ASN A 122 -22.56 2.79 9.61
N TYR A 123 -21.93 3.34 8.57
CA TYR A 123 -20.60 2.96 8.14
C TYR A 123 -19.49 3.48 9.06
N ALA A 124 -18.42 2.69 9.22
CA ALA A 124 -17.20 3.19 9.81
C ALA A 124 -16.56 4.25 8.90
N THR A 125 -16.02 5.32 9.50
CA THR A 125 -15.27 6.38 8.82
C THR A 125 -13.78 6.25 9.13
N CYS A 126 -12.92 6.65 8.19
CA CYS A 126 -11.48 6.49 8.34
C CYS A 126 -10.70 7.59 7.64
N VAL A 127 -9.47 7.80 8.10
CA VAL A 127 -8.47 8.66 7.47
C VAL A 127 -7.33 7.80 6.93
N PRO A 128 -6.91 7.99 5.66
CA PRO A 128 -5.71 7.35 5.14
C PRO A 128 -4.49 7.67 6.01
N THR A 129 -3.65 6.67 6.28
CA THR A 129 -2.45 6.85 7.09
C THR A 129 -1.21 6.50 6.27
N LEU A 130 -0.28 7.45 6.16
CA LEU A 130 1.03 7.22 5.56
C LEU A 130 1.97 6.60 6.60
N MET A 131 2.61 5.48 6.26
CA MET A 131 3.59 4.81 7.11
C MET A 131 4.94 4.73 6.38
N GLY A 132 6.04 4.91 7.12
CA GLY A 132 7.37 4.62 6.58
C GLY A 132 7.53 3.14 6.21
N ILE A 133 8.39 2.83 5.24
CA ILE A 133 8.59 1.47 4.70
C ILE A 133 8.88 0.42 5.78
N THR A 134 9.69 0.76 6.80
CA THR A 134 10.02 -0.13 7.92
C THR A 134 8.80 -0.43 8.76
N LYS A 135 8.02 0.61 9.11
CA LYS A 135 6.81 0.47 9.92
C LYS A 135 5.70 -0.27 9.15
N ALA A 136 5.57 -0.01 7.85
CA ALA A 136 4.63 -0.71 6.99
C ALA A 136 4.97 -2.20 6.86
N SER A 137 6.27 -2.54 6.79
CA SER A 137 6.75 -3.92 6.70
C SER A 137 6.60 -4.71 8.00
N LEU A 138 6.69 -4.04 9.17
CA LEU A 138 6.45 -4.66 10.48
C LEU A 138 4.95 -4.83 10.79
N ALA A 139 4.11 -3.98 10.20
CA ALA A 139 2.67 -3.98 10.43
C ALA A 139 1.90 -4.94 9.49
N THR A 140 2.55 -5.97 8.95
CA THR A 140 1.90 -6.98 8.11
C THR A 140 1.04 -7.95 8.93
N GLU A 141 0.02 -8.55 8.32
CA GLU A 141 -0.82 -9.56 8.97
C GLU A 141 -0.06 -10.84 9.34
N SER A 142 0.84 -11.28 8.46
CA SER A 142 1.72 -12.41 8.76
C SER A 142 2.74 -12.03 9.82
N PHE A 143 2.66 -12.71 10.98
CA PHE A 143 3.67 -12.57 12.01
C PHE A 143 4.96 -13.31 11.64
N LEU A 144 4.91 -14.37 10.82
CA LEU A 144 6.11 -15.07 10.34
C LEU A 144 6.95 -14.17 9.43
N SER A 145 6.30 -13.48 8.49
CA SER A 145 6.96 -12.51 7.61
C SER A 145 7.46 -11.27 8.37
N ALA A 146 6.68 -10.77 9.34
CA ALA A 146 7.12 -9.65 10.17
C ALA A 146 8.33 -10.02 11.04
N ALA A 147 8.30 -11.20 11.68
CA ALA A 147 9.36 -11.69 12.55
C ALA A 147 10.66 -11.99 11.80
N SER A 148 10.57 -12.34 10.51
CA SER A 148 11.73 -12.56 9.64
C SER A 148 12.39 -11.26 9.16
N PHE A 149 11.75 -10.10 9.36
CA PHE A 149 12.30 -8.81 8.96
C PHE A 149 13.13 -8.19 10.08
N GLN A 150 12.49 -7.78 11.19
CA GLN A 150 13.13 -7.17 12.36
C GLN A 150 12.30 -7.44 13.62
N GLU A 151 12.86 -7.13 14.81
CA GLU A 151 12.16 -7.17 16.10
C GLU A 151 11.51 -8.54 16.44
N THR A 152 12.15 -9.64 16.05
CA THR A 152 11.65 -11.02 16.14
C THR A 152 11.04 -11.37 17.49
N THR A 153 11.72 -11.05 18.60
CA THR A 153 11.21 -11.33 19.95
C THR A 153 9.89 -10.63 20.23
N ARG A 154 9.78 -9.33 19.92
CA ARG A 154 8.56 -8.55 20.16
C ARG A 154 7.41 -9.09 19.32
N VAL A 155 7.66 -9.35 18.03
CA VAL A 155 6.63 -9.82 17.09
C VAL A 155 6.08 -11.19 17.51
N LEU A 156 6.94 -12.13 17.88
CA LEU A 156 6.50 -13.47 18.30
C LEU A 156 5.79 -13.45 19.64
N THR A 157 6.25 -12.65 20.61
CA THR A 157 5.57 -12.49 21.90
C THR A 157 4.17 -11.89 21.72
N ASP A 158 4.04 -10.83 20.92
CA ASP A 158 2.72 -10.23 20.63
C ASP A 158 1.78 -11.21 19.92
N ALA A 159 2.30 -12.00 18.98
CA ALA A 159 1.52 -13.02 18.28
C ALA A 159 1.05 -14.13 19.23
N ALA A 160 1.93 -14.60 20.13
CA ALA A 160 1.61 -15.61 21.12
C ALA A 160 0.56 -15.14 22.14
N ILE A 161 0.71 -13.90 22.66
CA ILE A 161 -0.26 -13.31 23.60
C ILE A 161 -1.65 -13.19 22.95
N LYS A 162 -1.70 -12.80 21.67
CA LYS A 162 -2.95 -12.63 20.92
C LYS A 162 -3.49 -13.92 20.33
N GLY A 163 -2.77 -15.04 20.43
CA GLY A 163 -3.13 -16.30 19.78
C GLY A 163 -3.28 -16.18 18.26
N LYS A 164 -2.46 -15.35 17.60
CA LYS A 164 -2.56 -15.11 16.16
C LYS A 164 -2.27 -16.37 15.35
N THR A 165 -3.04 -16.58 14.29
CA THR A 165 -2.79 -17.61 13.27
C THR A 165 -2.32 -16.97 11.97
N ASP A 166 -1.36 -17.60 11.30
CA ASP A 166 -0.82 -17.12 10.03
C ASP A 166 -1.44 -17.89 8.86
N PRO A 167 -2.14 -17.24 7.92
CA PRO A 167 -2.79 -17.92 6.81
C PRO A 167 -1.83 -18.30 5.67
N LEU A 168 -0.54 -17.91 5.74
CA LEU A 168 0.48 -18.24 4.73
C LEU A 168 0.12 -17.77 3.31
N LEU A 169 -0.44 -16.57 3.17
CA LEU A 169 -0.85 -16.01 1.88
C LEU A 169 0.28 -15.29 1.15
N GLY A 170 1.37 -14.96 1.85
CA GLY A 170 2.49 -14.18 1.36
C GLY A 170 3.64 -15.04 0.83
N LEU A 171 4.59 -14.36 0.17
CA LEU A 171 5.77 -15.02 -0.39
C LEU A 171 6.71 -15.53 0.72
N LYS A 172 7.00 -14.69 1.72
CA LYS A 172 8.01 -14.99 2.75
C LYS A 172 7.62 -16.18 3.62
N GLU A 173 6.35 -16.25 4.05
CA GLU A 173 5.91 -17.37 4.88
C GLU A 173 6.03 -18.70 4.14
N ASN A 174 5.65 -18.74 2.86
CA ASN A 174 5.75 -19.96 2.06
C ASN A 174 7.20 -20.37 1.81
N VAL A 175 8.13 -19.43 1.63
CA VAL A 175 9.57 -19.73 1.58
C VAL A 175 10.03 -20.38 2.89
N ILE A 176 9.67 -19.80 4.04
CA ILE A 176 10.12 -20.27 5.36
C ILE A 176 9.62 -21.70 5.63
N ILE A 177 8.39 -22.01 5.23
CA ILE A 177 7.77 -23.32 5.44
C ILE A 177 8.17 -24.34 4.35
N GLY A 178 8.73 -23.89 3.23
CA GLY A 178 9.12 -24.75 2.10
C GLY A 178 7.94 -25.18 1.21
N LYS A 179 6.88 -24.36 1.13
CA LYS A 179 5.75 -24.55 0.21
C LYS A 179 5.99 -23.79 -1.10
N LEU A 180 5.25 -24.17 -2.15
CA LEU A 180 5.23 -23.43 -3.41
C LEU A 180 4.80 -21.97 -3.16
N LEU A 181 5.45 -21.04 -3.86
CA LEU A 181 5.15 -19.62 -3.73
C LEU A 181 3.81 -19.29 -4.41
N PRO A 182 2.99 -18.41 -3.83
CA PRO A 182 1.75 -17.92 -4.46
C PRO A 182 2.02 -16.90 -5.59
N SER A 183 3.05 -17.13 -6.40
CA SER A 183 3.45 -16.27 -7.53
C SER A 183 4.17 -17.11 -8.60
N GLY A 184 4.07 -16.68 -9.85
CA GLY A 184 4.65 -17.42 -10.99
C GLY A 184 4.05 -18.81 -11.11
N THR A 185 4.89 -19.82 -11.38
CA THR A 185 4.47 -21.22 -11.58
C THR A 185 3.78 -21.87 -10.38
N GLY A 186 3.88 -21.27 -9.19
CA GLY A 186 3.17 -21.76 -8.00
C GLY A 186 1.71 -21.29 -7.91
N MET A 187 1.24 -20.40 -8.79
CA MET A 187 -0.19 -20.08 -8.88
C MET A 187 -0.92 -21.11 -9.75
N LYS A 188 -2.16 -21.45 -9.38
CA LYS A 188 -2.97 -22.44 -10.11
C LYS A 188 -3.09 -22.16 -11.61
N CYS A 189 -3.22 -20.88 -11.98
CA CYS A 189 -3.31 -20.45 -13.38
C CYS A 189 -2.05 -20.72 -14.21
N TYR A 190 -0.91 -20.98 -13.59
CA TYR A 190 0.35 -21.33 -14.27
C TYR A 190 0.76 -22.79 -14.04
N SER A 191 0.17 -23.49 -13.07
CA SER A 191 0.40 -24.92 -12.87
C SER A 191 -0.52 -25.81 -13.71
N GLU A 192 -1.72 -25.32 -14.05
CA GLU A 192 -2.75 -26.05 -14.80
C GLU A 192 -2.82 -25.58 -16.26
N VAL A 193 -1.66 -25.39 -16.91
CA VAL A 193 -1.58 -25.04 -18.33
C VAL A 193 -0.96 -26.17 -19.13
N GLU A 194 -1.62 -26.55 -20.23
CA GLU A 194 -1.05 -27.47 -21.20
C GLU A 194 0.04 -26.75 -21.99
N LEU A 195 1.29 -27.19 -21.81
CA LEU A 195 2.41 -26.70 -22.59
C LEU A 195 2.27 -27.23 -24.02
N ARG A 196 1.98 -26.34 -24.98
CA ARG A 196 2.12 -26.67 -26.39
C ARG A 196 3.61 -26.63 -26.75
N PRO A 197 4.20 -27.73 -27.24
CA PRO A 197 5.55 -27.67 -27.78
C PRO A 197 5.57 -26.65 -28.93
N THR A 198 6.58 -25.78 -28.93
CA THR A 198 6.83 -24.88 -30.07
C THR A 198 7.10 -25.77 -31.28
N GLU A 199 6.33 -25.60 -32.36
CA GLU A 199 6.67 -26.24 -33.62
C GLU A 199 8.03 -25.70 -34.07
N ASP A 200 9.04 -26.56 -34.09
CA ASP A 200 10.34 -26.26 -34.68
C ASP A 200 10.16 -26.05 -36.19
N HIS A 201 9.83 -24.82 -36.59
CA HIS A 201 9.77 -24.42 -38.00
C HIS A 201 11.14 -24.47 -38.72
N SER A 202 12.19 -24.97 -38.07
CA SER A 202 13.53 -25.14 -38.65
C SER A 202 13.71 -26.43 -39.45
N THR A 203 12.84 -27.44 -39.30
CA THR A 203 13.07 -28.76 -39.92
C THR A 203 12.29 -28.99 -41.23
N THR A 204 11.22 -28.23 -41.48
CA THR A 204 10.37 -28.47 -42.65
C THR A 204 10.96 -27.91 -43.94
N VAL A 205 11.68 -26.78 -43.87
CA VAL A 205 12.18 -26.09 -45.08
C VAL A 205 13.32 -26.86 -45.76
N LEU A 206 14.20 -27.52 -44.99
CA LEU A 206 15.29 -28.35 -45.53
C LEU A 206 14.78 -29.69 -46.08
N GLY A 207 13.74 -30.26 -45.49
CA GLY A 207 13.15 -31.54 -45.93
C GLY A 207 12.37 -31.46 -47.23
N GLU A 208 11.78 -30.30 -47.55
CA GLU A 208 11.07 -30.09 -48.82
C GLU A 208 12.01 -29.72 -49.97
N LEU A 209 13.11 -28.99 -49.71
CA LEU A 209 14.12 -28.66 -50.72
C LEU A 209 14.92 -29.89 -51.20
N LEU A 210 15.12 -30.90 -50.35
CA LEU A 210 15.87 -32.12 -50.71
C LEU A 210 15.04 -33.20 -51.43
N LYS A 211 13.72 -33.05 -51.54
CA LYS A 211 12.86 -33.96 -52.33
C LYS A 211 12.76 -33.58 -53.81
N GLY A 212 13.39 -32.47 -54.20
CA GLY A 212 13.40 -31.95 -55.58
C GLY A 212 14.70 -32.17 -56.35
N VAL A 213 15.63 -32.99 -55.85
CA VAL A 213 16.85 -33.40 -56.56
C VAL A 213 16.86 -34.91 -56.75
#